data_AF-A0A7W5H204-F1
#
_entry.id   AF-A0A7W5H204-F1
#
_cell.length_a   1.000
_cell.length_b   1.000
_cell.length_c   1.000
_cell.angle_alpha   90.00
_cell.angle_beta   90.00
_cell.angle_gamma   90.00
#
_symmetry.space_group_name_H-M   'P 1'
#
loop_
_entity.id
_entity.type
_entity.pdbx_description
1 polymer ?
#
loop_
_entity_poly.entity_id
_entity_poly.type
_entity_poly.pdbx_seq_one_letter_code
_entity_poly.pdbx_strand_id
1 'polypeptide(L)' 'MSQRNNLYFSRDIDLHLKTWKEDIHHKPLLLRGARQVGKSSAVRHLGETFEYFLEVNFERNPDIKQLFSVSLNPKV' A
#
# COMPACT_ATOMS: atom_id res chain seq x y z
N MET A 1 -8.92 25.39 2.10
CA MET A 1 -8.29 24.13 1.68
C MET A 1 -9.40 23.16 1.32
N SER A 2 -9.58 22.86 0.03
CA SER A 2 -10.70 22.05 -0.46
C SER A 2 -10.53 20.60 -0.02
N GLN A 3 -11.41 20.13 0.87
CA GLN A 3 -11.57 18.70 1.09
C GLN A 3 -12.18 18.11 -0.18
N ARG A 4 -11.35 17.50 -1.03
CA ARG A 4 -11.84 16.64 -2.10
C ARG A 4 -12.45 15.41 -1.41
N ASN A 5 -13.78 15.32 -1.40
CA ASN A 5 -14.47 14.07 -1.12
C ASN A 5 -14.01 13.04 -2.16
N ASN A 6 -13.03 12.22 -1.80
CA ASN A 6 -12.53 11.18 -2.66
C ASN A 6 -13.51 10.00 -2.53
N LEU A 7 -14.49 9.93 -3.43
CA LEU A 7 -15.48 8.86 -3.40
C LEU A 7 -14.78 7.52 -3.62
N TYR A 8 -14.68 6.72 -2.57
CA TYR A 8 -14.18 5.36 -2.66
C TYR A 8 -15.35 4.42 -2.94
N PHE A 9 -15.23 3.62 -3.99
CA PHE A 9 -16.20 2.55 -4.29
C PHE A 9 -15.71 1.27 -3.62
N SER A 10 -16.54 0.68 -2.77
CA SER A 10 -16.28 -0.62 -2.14
C SER A 10 -16.13 -1.72 -3.18
N ARG A 11 -15.16 -2.61 -2.97
CA ARG A 11 -14.79 -3.71 -3.86
C ARG A 11 -14.60 -4.99 -3.06
N ASP A 12 -14.74 -6.14 -3.71
CA ASP A 12 -14.56 -7.46 -3.07
C ASP A 12 -13.16 -7.64 -2.45
N ILE A 13 -12.13 -7.03 -3.07
CA ILE A 13 -10.76 -7.07 -2.55
C ILE A 13 -10.63 -6.42 -1.16
N ASP A 14 -11.52 -5.50 -0.79
CA ASP A 14 -11.47 -4.82 0.50
C ASP A 14 -11.70 -5.79 1.65
N LEU A 15 -12.56 -6.79 1.45
CA LEU A 15 -12.77 -7.84 2.43
C LEU A 15 -11.49 -8.66 2.64
N HIS A 16 -10.83 -9.08 1.56
CA HIS A 16 -9.57 -9.84 1.64
C HIS A 16 -8.44 -9.04 2.31
N LEU A 17 -8.34 -7.75 2.00
CA LEU A 17 -7.36 -6.85 2.60
C LEU A 17 -7.63 -6.61 4.09
N LYS A 18 -8.90 -6.48 4.47
CA LYS A 18 -9.30 -6.39 5.88
C LYS A 18 -8.97 -7.67 6.64
N THR A 19 -9.32 -8.84 6.10
CA THR A 19 -8.99 -10.13 6.72
C THR A 19 -7.48 -10.30 6.88
N TRP A 20 -6.70 -9.90 5.87
CA TRP A 20 -5.24 -9.89 5.99
C TRP A 20 -4.75 -8.97 7.13
N LYS A 21 -5.29 -7.75 7.25
CA LYS A 21 -4.90 -6.83 8.32
C LYS A 21 -5.17 -7.42 9.72
N GLU A 22 -6.31 -8.09 9.88
CA GLU A 22 -6.78 -8.62 11.17
C GLU A 22 -6.01 -9.89 11.62
N ASP A 23 -5.29 -10.55 10.70
CA ASP A 23 -4.43 -11.70 11.04
C ASP A 23 -3.17 -11.24 11.79
N ILE A 24 -2.95 -11.80 12.98
CA ILE A 24 -1.80 -11.48 13.85
C ILE A 24 -0.47 -11.93 13.22
N HIS A 25 -0.51 -12.91 12.32
CA HIS A 25 0.64 -13.49 11.64
C HIS A 25 0.66 -13.13 10.15
N HIS A 26 0.02 -12.02 9.78
CA HIS A 26 -0.08 -11.63 8.39
C HIS A 26 1.30 -11.51 7.73
N LYS A 27 1.42 -12.06 6.53
CA LYS A 27 2.65 -12.02 5.74
C LYS A 27 2.64 -10.84 4.78
N PRO A 28 3.78 -10.39 4.26
CA PRO A 28 3.81 -9.37 3.21
C PRO A 28 2.88 -9.75 2.04
N LEU A 29 2.07 -8.79 1.58
CA LEU A 29 1.15 -8.99 0.46
C LEU A 29 1.76 -8.58 -0.87
N LEU A 30 1.45 -9.35 -1.91
CA LEU A 30 1.69 -9.00 -3.30
C LEU A 30 0.36 -8.85 -4.04
N LEU A 31 -0.07 -7.61 -4.29
CA LEU A 31 -1.28 -7.34 -5.07
C LEU A 31 -0.96 -7.32 -6.57
N ARG A 32 -1.50 -8.28 -7.32
CA ARG A 32 -1.32 -8.40 -8.77
C ARG A 32 -2.61 -8.06 -9.53
N GLY A 33 -2.46 -7.70 -10.80
CA GLY A 33 -3.56 -7.38 -11.72
C GLY A 33 -3.15 -6.37 -12.79
N ALA A 34 -4.00 -6.16 -13.79
CA ALA A 34 -3.73 -5.25 -14.92
C ALA A 34 -3.42 -3.81 -14.47
N ARG A 35 -2.75 -3.02 -15.33
CA ARG A 35 -2.47 -1.60 -15.04
C ARG A 35 -3.80 -0.84 -14.87
N GLN A 36 -3.80 0.17 -13.98
CA GLN A 36 -4.93 1.09 -13.76
C GLN A 36 -6.24 0.49 -13.21
N VAL A 37 -6.24 -0.75 -12.71
CA VAL A 37 -7.44 -1.39 -12.12
C VAL A 37 -7.76 -0.99 -10.67
N GLY A 38 -7.12 0.06 -10.14
CA GLY A 38 -7.40 0.56 -8.79
C GLY A 38 -6.68 -0.14 -7.63
N LYS A 39 -5.64 -0.97 -7.90
CA LYS A 39 -4.84 -1.62 -6.85
C LYS A 39 -4.30 -0.64 -5.80
N SER A 40 -3.66 0.45 -6.25
CA SER A 40 -3.13 1.48 -5.34
C SER A 40 -4.25 2.20 -4.57
N SER A 41 -5.45 2.33 -5.16
CA SER A 41 -6.59 2.94 -4.48
C SER A 41 -7.10 2.04 -3.33
N ALA A 42 -7.17 0.73 -3.55
CA ALA A 42 -7.56 -0.22 -2.49
C ALA A 42 -6.56 -0.25 -1.33
N VAL A 43 -5.24 -0.25 -1.63
CA VAL A 43 -4.20 -0.19 -0.59
C VAL A 43 -4.26 1.11 0.20
N ARG A 44 -4.47 2.26 -0.47
CA ARG A 44 -4.64 3.55 0.23
C ARG A 44 -5.85 3.55 1.14
N HIS A 45 -6.98 3.02 0.67
CA HIS A 45 -8.19 2.92 1.47
C HIS A 45 -8.00 2.01 2.69
N LEU A 46 -7.34 0.86 2.54
CA LEU A 46 -6.94 0.05 3.69
C LEU A 46 -5.98 0.84 4.62
N GLY A 47 -5.06 1.60 4.04
CA GLY A 47 -4.11 2.48 4.72
C GLY A 47 -4.75 3.46 5.69
N GLU A 48 -5.92 4.01 5.33
CA GLU A 48 -6.72 4.92 6.17
C GLU A 48 -7.15 4.29 7.50
N THR A 49 -7.10 2.95 7.60
CA THR A 49 -7.48 2.22 8.82
C THR A 49 -6.32 1.95 9.78
N PHE A 50 -5.09 2.32 9.43
CA PHE A 50 -3.91 2.23 10.29
C PHE A 50 -3.63 3.58 10.95
N GLU A 51 -3.08 3.57 12.16
CA GLU A 51 -2.62 4.80 12.82
C GLU A 51 -1.54 5.52 12.00
N TYR A 52 -0.66 4.75 11.36
CA TYR A 52 0.40 5.25 10.51
C TYR A 52 0.38 4.55 9.16
N PHE A 53 0.53 5.34 8.09
CA PHE A 53 0.60 4.84 6.72
C PHE A 53 1.71 5.57 5.95
N LEU A 54 2.64 4.80 5.38
CA LEU A 54 3.74 5.31 4.54
C LEU A 54 3.66 4.68 3.16
N GLU A 55 3.35 5.49 2.13
CA GLU A 55 3.39 5.06 0.74
C GLU A 55 4.76 5.37 0.12
N VAL A 56 5.44 4.33 -0.38
CA VAL A 56 6.65 4.48 -1.19
C VAL A 56 6.31 4.25 -2.67
N ASN A 57 6.32 5.32 -3.46
CA ASN A 57 6.02 5.28 -4.89
C ASN A 57 7.26 5.62 -5.73
N PHE A 58 7.94 4.59 -6.21
CA PHE A 58 9.16 4.71 -7.02
C PHE A 58 8.94 5.27 -8.44
N GLU A 59 7.70 5.31 -8.93
CA GLU A 59 7.37 5.94 -10.23
C GLU A 59 7.26 7.47 -10.08
N ARG A 60 6.65 7.94 -8.98
CA ARG A 60 6.51 9.38 -8.70
C ARG A 60 7.78 10.00 -8.14
N ASN A 61 8.50 9.25 -7.30
CA ASN A 61 9.68 9.74 -6.60
C ASN A 61 10.88 8.85 -6.97
N PRO A 62 11.48 9.04 -8.16
CA PRO A 62 12.56 8.18 -8.64
C PRO A 62 13.79 8.21 -7.73
N ASP A 63 14.06 9.35 -7.07
CA ASP A 63 15.22 9.52 -6.17
C ASP A 63 15.16 8.61 -4.94
N ILE A 64 13.95 8.22 -4.50
CA ILE A 64 13.79 7.28 -3.38
C ILE A 64 14.45 5.94 -3.68
N LYS A 65 14.58 5.54 -4.95
CA LYS A 65 15.30 4.31 -5.33
C LYS A 65 16.74 4.32 -4.82
N GLN A 66 17.38 5.49 -4.71
CA GLN A 66 18.74 5.61 -4.22
C GLN A 66 18.86 5.19 -2.75
N LEU A 67 17.82 5.43 -1.93
CA LEU A 67 17.80 5.00 -0.53
C LEU A 67 17.89 3.47 -0.37
N PHE A 68 17.43 2.73 -1.39
CA PHE A 68 17.46 1.26 -1.41
C PHE A 68 18.63 0.70 -2.22
N SER A 69 19.56 1.55 -2.68
CA SER A 69 20.73 1.10 -3.46
C SER A 69 21.84 0.49 -2.59
N VAL A 70 21.83 0.78 -1.29
CA VAL A 70 22.78 0.23 -0.33
C VAL A 70 22.22 -1.06 0.26
N SER A 71 23.01 -2.13 0.19
CA SER A 71 22.62 -3.42 0.76
C SER A 71 22.62 -3.37 2.29
N LEU A 72 21.45 -3.52 2.89
CA LEU A 72 21.30 -3.81 4.31
C LEU A 72 21.54 -5.31 4.51
N ASN A 73 22.80 -5.74 4.51
CA ASN A 73 23.17 -7.09 4.92
C ASN A 73 23.22 -7.12 6.46
N PRO A 74 22.22 -7.69 7.15
CA PRO A 74 22.36 -7.93 8.58
C PRO A 74 23.53 -8.90 8.78
N LYS A 75 24.56 -8.47 9.50
CA LYS A 75 25.59 -9.39 9.98
C LYS A 75 24.97 -10.17 11.13
N VAL A 76 24.89 -11.48 10.94
CA VAL A 76 24.55 -12.46 11.98
C VAL A 76 25.68 -12.48 13.02
#